data_AF-A0A2G5VFW8-F1
#
_entry.id   AF-A0A2G5VFW8-F1
#
_cell.length_a   1.000
_cell.length_b   1.000
_cell.length_c   1.000
_cell.angle_alpha   90.00
_cell.angle_beta   90.00
_cell.angle_gamma   90.00
#
_symmetry.space_group_name_H-M   'P 1'
#
loop_
_entity.id
_entity.type
_entity.pdbx_description
1 polymer ?
#
loop_
_entity_poly.entity_id
_entity_poly.type
_entity_poly.pdbx_seq_one_letter_code
_entity_poly.pdbx_strand_id
1 'polypeptide(L)'
;MELTAFRHQVGGHFGILSCNGHVAKPSNLREMAFYKVMNSELKYFSPAFCKEVDVRATANPSTGQIVVETLEKLDCHKKKSSSKHERSSTGFRLTDDGRVTVDTEKQWNPWAAECQCKVVERMLKEPEPTPFLLLENVVAHYSRPCVLDLKIGTRQHGDDASESKRHRQLMKCRHSTSATLGVRVVGMQMLSKLRSLLAEFEGYRFFSASILIAFDAEAADSSDDDAVKVCIIDFAHSTFSGFFEDLAYSGADEGCLLGLDSIVDAMEPTITKEPVTPVSSYEKKK
;
A
#
# COMPACT_ATOMS: atom_id res chain seq x y z
N MET A 1 12.62 -3.68 -20.43
CA MET A 1 12.68 -2.32 -19.83
C MET A 1 13.14 -2.47 -18.40
N GLU A 2 14.05 -1.66 -17.88
CA GLU A 2 14.63 -1.91 -16.55
C GLU A 2 13.66 -1.63 -15.39
N LEU A 3 13.77 -2.44 -14.34
CA LEU A 3 13.13 -2.24 -13.05
C LEU A 3 14.18 -1.84 -12.01
N THR A 4 13.81 -0.91 -11.15
CA THR A 4 14.66 -0.41 -10.05
C THR A 4 14.00 -0.61 -8.70
N ALA A 5 14.76 -0.43 -7.63
CA ALA A 5 14.24 -0.43 -6.26
C ALA A 5 13.16 0.66 -6.08
N PHE A 6 12.05 0.33 -5.39
CA PHE A 6 10.97 1.29 -5.15
C PHE A 6 11.11 1.95 -3.77
N ARG A 7 11.29 3.27 -3.76
CA ARG A 7 11.61 4.03 -2.53
C ARG A 7 10.46 4.10 -1.53
N HIS A 8 9.22 4.14 -2.01
CA HIS A 8 8.05 4.47 -1.18
C HIS A 8 7.29 3.24 -0.69
N GLN A 9 7.96 2.07 -0.62
CA GLN A 9 7.39 0.88 0.00
C GLN A 9 7.37 1.04 1.52
N VAL A 10 6.15 1.03 2.10
CA VAL A 10 5.91 1.21 3.55
C VAL A 10 5.16 0.04 4.20
N GLY A 11 4.67 -0.92 3.38
CA GLY A 11 3.85 -2.06 3.81
C GLY A 11 4.01 -3.28 2.89
N GLY A 12 3.56 -4.45 3.38
CA GLY A 12 3.63 -5.75 2.68
C GLY A 12 4.99 -6.47 2.66
N HIS A 13 5.04 -7.80 2.74
CA HIS A 13 6.33 -8.54 2.79
C HIS A 13 6.94 -8.84 1.41
N PHE A 14 6.25 -8.49 0.33
CA PHE A 14 6.71 -8.72 -1.03
C PHE A 14 7.61 -7.58 -1.48
N GLY A 15 8.66 -7.85 -2.26
CA GLY A 15 9.51 -6.80 -2.81
C GLY A 15 8.79 -6.02 -3.91
N ILE A 16 8.57 -4.73 -3.71
CA ILE A 16 7.97 -3.83 -4.72
C ILE A 16 9.08 -3.13 -5.49
N LEU A 17 8.99 -3.12 -6.82
CA LEU A 17 9.94 -2.47 -7.72
C LEU A 17 9.28 -1.30 -8.45
N SER A 18 10.07 -0.47 -9.12
CA SER A 18 9.59 0.57 -10.04
C SER A 18 9.88 0.17 -11.48
N CYS A 19 8.95 0.42 -12.40
CA CYS A 19 9.15 0.19 -13.83
C CYS A 19 8.54 1.32 -14.65
N ASN A 20 9.36 2.18 -15.24
CA ASN A 20 8.90 3.26 -16.14
C ASN A 20 7.69 4.06 -15.58
N GLY A 21 7.80 4.56 -14.34
CA GLY A 21 6.73 5.31 -13.68
C GLY A 21 5.59 4.45 -13.10
N HIS A 22 5.68 3.12 -13.16
CA HIS A 22 4.74 2.20 -12.54
C HIS A 22 5.31 1.61 -11.25
N VAL A 23 4.40 1.20 -10.37
CA VAL A 23 4.70 0.26 -9.28
C VAL A 23 4.63 -1.15 -9.84
N ALA A 24 5.72 -1.90 -9.74
CA ALA A 24 5.81 -3.29 -10.14
C ALA A 24 5.75 -4.19 -8.89
N LYS A 25 4.66 -4.95 -8.76
CA LYS A 25 4.42 -5.85 -7.64
C LYS A 25 4.44 -7.32 -8.12
N PRO A 26 5.06 -8.26 -7.40
CA PRO A 26 5.03 -9.68 -7.78
C PRO A 26 3.59 -10.16 -7.97
N SER A 27 3.34 -10.88 -9.06
CA SER A 27 1.97 -11.20 -9.45
C SER A 27 1.30 -12.17 -8.48
N ASN A 28 0.02 -11.90 -8.26
CA ASN A 28 -0.91 -12.77 -7.56
C ASN A 28 -2.16 -12.91 -8.42
N LEU A 29 -2.50 -14.14 -8.81
CA LEU A 29 -3.60 -14.42 -9.73
C LEU A 29 -4.94 -13.86 -9.24
N ARG A 30 -5.23 -13.99 -7.94
CA ARG A 30 -6.48 -13.50 -7.35
C ARG A 30 -6.53 -11.99 -7.33
N GLU A 31 -5.44 -11.34 -6.92
CA GLU A 31 -5.35 -9.87 -6.94
C GLU A 31 -5.50 -9.31 -8.36
N MET A 32 -4.83 -9.91 -9.34
CA MET A 32 -4.96 -9.53 -10.74
C MET A 32 -6.40 -9.69 -11.23
N ALA A 33 -7.03 -10.83 -10.94
CA ALA A 33 -8.42 -11.07 -11.33
C ALA A 33 -9.34 -10.02 -10.72
N PHE A 34 -9.15 -9.68 -9.44
CA PHE A 34 -9.91 -8.65 -8.74
C PHE A 34 -9.79 -7.28 -9.43
N TYR A 35 -8.56 -6.85 -9.79
CA TYR A 35 -8.34 -5.63 -10.58
C TYR A 35 -9.05 -5.63 -11.94
N LYS A 36 -9.11 -6.78 -12.62
CA LYS A 36 -9.75 -6.89 -13.95
C LYS A 36 -11.27 -6.75 -13.88
N VAL A 37 -11.90 -7.23 -12.81
CA VAL A 37 -13.37 -7.34 -12.71
C VAL A 37 -14.02 -6.33 -11.76
N MET A 38 -13.24 -5.60 -10.95
CA MET A 38 -13.79 -4.59 -10.02
C MET A 38 -14.60 -3.51 -10.77
N ASN A 39 -15.65 -3.02 -10.09
CA ASN A 39 -16.52 -1.98 -10.62
C ASN A 39 -15.80 -0.62 -10.75
N SER A 40 -16.43 0.31 -11.47
CA SER A 40 -15.88 1.64 -11.75
C SER A 40 -15.66 2.48 -10.50
N GLU A 41 -16.54 2.33 -9.52
CA GLU A 41 -16.56 3.12 -8.31
C GLU A 41 -15.39 2.73 -7.41
N LEU A 42 -15.09 1.43 -7.30
CA LEU A 42 -13.91 0.92 -6.58
C LEU A 42 -12.60 1.27 -7.29
N LYS A 43 -12.60 1.28 -8.63
CA LYS A 43 -11.44 1.71 -9.43
C LYS A 43 -10.99 3.13 -9.09
N TYR A 44 -11.91 4.03 -8.76
CA TYR A 44 -11.57 5.40 -8.35
C TYR A 44 -10.69 5.43 -7.08
N PHE A 45 -10.96 4.52 -6.15
CA PHE A 45 -10.22 4.33 -4.90
C PHE A 45 -9.21 3.19 -4.96
N SER A 46 -8.72 2.81 -6.15
CA SER A 46 -7.70 1.77 -6.29
C SER A 46 -6.62 2.24 -7.26
N PRO A 47 -5.35 1.81 -7.11
CA PRO A 47 -4.35 2.07 -8.14
C PRO A 47 -4.80 1.48 -9.47
N ALA A 48 -4.65 2.22 -10.57
CA ALA A 48 -5.00 1.67 -11.88
C ALA A 48 -4.09 0.48 -12.24
N PHE A 49 -4.69 -0.64 -12.64
CA PHE A 49 -3.96 -1.78 -13.19
C PHE A 49 -3.63 -1.53 -14.68
N CYS A 50 -2.34 -1.45 -15.06
CA CYS A 50 -1.96 -1.37 -16.48
C CYS A 50 -1.93 -2.77 -17.11
N LYS A 51 -1.04 -3.66 -16.64
CA LYS A 51 -0.94 -5.04 -17.14
C LYS A 51 -0.09 -5.94 -16.24
N GLU A 52 -0.09 -7.23 -16.54
CA GLU A 52 0.92 -8.17 -16.04
C GLU A 52 2.09 -8.25 -17.04
N VAL A 53 3.32 -8.41 -16.54
CA VAL A 53 4.54 -8.56 -17.35
C VAL A 53 5.46 -9.61 -16.77
N ASP A 54 6.20 -10.28 -17.64
CA ASP A 54 7.29 -11.18 -17.23
C ASP A 54 8.59 -10.41 -17.00
N VAL A 55 9.22 -10.67 -15.85
CA VAL A 55 10.44 -10.00 -15.38
C VAL A 55 11.56 -11.02 -15.17
N ARG A 56 12.78 -10.66 -15.56
CA ARG A 56 13.99 -11.46 -15.34
C ARG A 56 15.06 -10.62 -14.64
N ALA A 57 15.84 -11.25 -13.77
CA ALA A 57 17.05 -10.67 -13.20
C ALA A 57 18.29 -11.37 -13.77
N THR A 58 19.32 -10.60 -14.10
CA THR A 58 20.62 -11.12 -14.53
C THR A 58 21.74 -10.40 -13.79
N ALA A 59 22.72 -11.15 -13.29
CA ALA A 59 23.89 -10.58 -12.61
C ALA A 59 25.08 -10.53 -13.58
N ASN A 60 25.74 -9.39 -13.66
CA ASN A 60 27.01 -9.25 -14.37
C ASN A 60 28.14 -9.87 -13.52
N PRO A 61 28.81 -10.94 -13.99
CA PRO A 61 29.83 -11.63 -13.19
C PRO A 61 31.07 -10.77 -12.90
N SER A 62 31.36 -9.77 -13.72
CA SER A 62 32.56 -8.93 -13.59
C SER A 62 32.35 -7.73 -12.68
N THR A 63 31.14 -7.19 -12.62
CA THR A 63 30.85 -5.96 -11.84
C THR A 63 29.96 -6.21 -10.63
N GLY A 64 29.32 -7.39 -10.54
CA GLY A 64 28.27 -7.69 -9.58
C GLY A 64 26.97 -6.91 -9.85
N GLN A 65 26.90 -6.06 -10.87
CA GLN A 65 25.69 -5.29 -11.17
C GLN A 65 24.55 -6.21 -11.59
N ILE A 66 23.37 -6.04 -11.00
CA ILE A 66 22.18 -6.80 -11.36
C ILE A 66 21.26 -5.94 -12.20
N VAL A 67 20.93 -6.44 -13.39
CA VAL A 67 19.92 -5.87 -14.28
C VAL A 67 18.63 -6.64 -14.07
N VAL A 68 17.57 -5.94 -13.69
CA VAL A 68 16.21 -6.48 -13.61
C VAL A 68 15.42 -5.86 -14.73
N GLU A 69 14.79 -6.65 -15.60
CA GLU A 69 14.09 -6.11 -16.76
C GLU A 69 12.82 -6.87 -17.13
N THR A 70 11.86 -6.15 -17.68
CA THR A 70 10.69 -6.72 -18.36
C THR A 70 11.10 -7.29 -19.72
N LEU A 71 10.55 -8.46 -20.08
CA LEU A 71 10.68 -9.04 -21.42
C LEU A 71 9.85 -8.29 -22.47
N GLU A 72 8.82 -7.57 -22.02
CA GLU A 72 7.93 -6.81 -22.87
C GLU A 72 8.28 -5.31 -22.89
N LYS A 73 7.95 -4.65 -24.00
CA LYS A 73 7.88 -3.19 -24.05
C LYS A 73 6.56 -2.70 -23.44
N LEU A 74 6.62 -1.52 -22.86
CA LEU A 74 5.52 -0.80 -22.22
C LEU A 74 5.25 0.44 -23.07
N ASP A 75 4.04 0.50 -23.61
CA ASP A 75 3.54 1.67 -24.34
C ASP A 75 2.60 2.54 -23.49
N CYS A 76 2.21 2.07 -22.29
CA CYS A 76 1.40 2.85 -21.35
C CYS A 76 2.24 3.95 -20.66
N HIS A 77 1.63 5.13 -20.48
CA HIS A 77 2.20 6.29 -19.77
C HIS A 77 3.54 6.84 -20.31
N LYS A 78 3.60 7.22 -21.60
CA LYS A 78 4.75 7.88 -22.27
C LYS A 78 5.18 9.25 -21.70
N LYS A 79 4.71 9.67 -20.52
CA LYS A 79 5.08 10.96 -19.94
C LYS A 79 6.36 10.83 -19.12
N LYS A 80 7.33 11.69 -19.43
CA LYS A 80 8.52 11.93 -18.62
C LYS A 80 8.07 12.24 -17.19
N SER A 81 8.30 11.33 -16.25
CA SER A 81 8.19 11.65 -14.84
C SER A 81 9.07 12.86 -14.56
N SER A 82 8.43 14.00 -14.29
CA SER A 82 9.08 15.25 -13.96
C SER A 82 9.44 15.32 -12.48
N SER A 83 9.11 14.30 -11.68
CA SER A 83 9.40 14.30 -10.26
C SER A 83 10.90 14.08 -10.03
N LYS A 84 11.53 15.00 -9.30
CA LYS A 84 12.96 14.95 -8.97
C LYS A 84 13.35 13.70 -8.18
N HIS A 85 12.38 13.02 -7.55
CA HIS A 85 12.58 11.85 -6.69
C HIS A 85 12.76 10.53 -7.45
N GLU A 86 12.25 10.41 -8.68
CA GLU A 86 12.37 9.19 -9.49
C GLU A 86 13.67 9.16 -10.33
N ARG A 87 14.40 10.29 -10.43
CA ARG A 87 15.62 10.41 -11.26
C ARG A 87 16.86 9.70 -10.69
N SER A 88 16.78 9.19 -9.47
CA SER A 88 17.82 8.34 -8.89
C SER A 88 17.43 6.88 -9.13
N SER A 89 17.79 6.33 -10.29
CA SER A 89 17.60 4.91 -10.60
C SER A 89 18.45 4.05 -9.67
N THR A 90 17.87 3.66 -8.54
CA THR A 90 18.54 2.82 -7.56
C THR A 90 18.40 1.35 -7.99
N GLY A 91 19.46 0.81 -8.58
CA GLY A 91 19.52 -0.58 -9.05
C GLY A 91 19.84 -1.59 -7.94
N PHE A 92 20.31 -2.76 -8.35
CA PHE A 92 20.73 -3.83 -7.44
C PHE A 92 22.15 -4.28 -7.74
N ARG A 93 22.85 -4.78 -6.72
CA ARG A 93 24.20 -5.34 -6.85
C ARG A 93 24.34 -6.61 -6.02
N LEU A 94 25.02 -7.60 -6.60
CA LEU A 94 25.49 -8.80 -5.94
C LEU A 94 26.82 -8.49 -5.24
N THR A 95 26.89 -8.73 -3.94
CA THR A 95 28.11 -8.58 -3.14
C THR A 95 28.99 -9.82 -3.23
N ASP A 96 30.26 -9.68 -2.85
CA ASP A 96 31.26 -10.77 -2.91
C ASP A 96 30.87 -12.00 -2.08
N ASP A 97 30.04 -11.83 -1.05
CA ASP A 97 29.49 -12.90 -0.22
C ASP A 97 28.18 -13.50 -0.77
N GLY A 98 27.79 -13.14 -2.01
CA GLY A 98 26.66 -13.70 -2.74
C GLY A 98 25.29 -13.14 -2.32
N ARG A 99 25.23 -12.01 -1.62
CA ARG A 99 23.97 -11.36 -1.22
C ARG A 99 23.56 -10.28 -2.21
N VAL A 100 22.25 -10.06 -2.37
CA VAL A 100 21.76 -8.94 -3.17
C VAL A 100 21.56 -7.73 -2.26
N THR A 101 22.01 -6.58 -2.74
CA THR A 101 21.87 -5.29 -2.07
C THR A 101 21.30 -4.26 -3.03
N VAL A 102 20.61 -3.27 -2.46
CA VAL A 102 20.15 -2.09 -3.19
C VAL A 102 21.35 -1.16 -3.43
N ASP A 103 21.62 -0.80 -4.68
CA ASP A 103 22.79 0.00 -5.07
C ASP A 103 22.49 1.50 -4.91
N THR A 104 22.67 2.01 -3.69
CA THR A 104 22.38 3.41 -3.32
C THR A 104 23.41 4.01 -2.37
N GLU A 105 23.81 5.25 -2.63
CA GLU A 105 24.64 6.06 -1.73
C GLU A 105 23.83 6.74 -0.61
N LYS A 106 22.50 6.78 -0.75
CA LYS A 106 21.59 7.45 0.19
C LYS A 106 20.99 6.47 1.18
N GLN A 107 20.60 7.00 2.34
CA GLN A 107 19.81 6.26 3.33
C GLN A 107 18.52 5.73 2.68
N TRP A 108 18.36 4.41 2.70
CA TRP A 108 17.22 3.68 2.17
C TRP A 108 16.47 3.03 3.33
N ASN A 109 15.15 2.86 3.21
CA ASN A 109 14.37 2.13 4.21
C ASN A 109 14.87 0.67 4.29
N PRO A 110 15.51 0.23 5.39
CA PRO A 110 16.17 -1.08 5.45
C PRO A 110 15.20 -2.24 5.22
N TRP A 111 13.96 -2.10 5.70
CA TRP A 111 12.94 -3.13 5.55
C TRP A 111 12.45 -3.23 4.09
N ALA A 112 12.27 -2.10 3.40
CA ALA A 112 11.94 -2.10 1.98
C ALA A 112 13.08 -2.69 1.13
N ALA A 113 14.34 -2.31 1.42
CA ALA A 113 15.50 -2.92 0.78
C ALA A 113 15.53 -4.43 0.97
N GLU A 114 15.29 -4.93 2.19
CA GLU A 114 15.28 -6.36 2.45
C GLU A 114 14.20 -7.09 1.63
N CYS A 115 12.98 -6.58 1.59
CA CYS A 115 11.90 -7.14 0.77
C CYS A 115 12.27 -7.15 -0.73
N GLN A 116 12.87 -6.06 -1.23
CA GLN A 116 13.25 -5.90 -2.62
C GLN A 116 14.44 -6.78 -3.02
N CYS A 117 15.46 -6.88 -2.16
CA CYS A 117 16.56 -7.80 -2.37
C CYS A 117 16.07 -9.26 -2.43
N LYS A 118 15.17 -9.66 -1.52
CA LYS A 118 14.62 -11.04 -1.51
C LYS A 118 13.93 -11.41 -2.82
N VAL A 119 13.16 -10.49 -3.42
CA VAL A 119 12.50 -10.79 -4.69
C VAL A 119 13.51 -10.90 -5.83
N VAL A 120 14.55 -10.06 -5.84
CA VAL A 120 15.63 -10.13 -6.85
C VAL A 120 16.49 -11.37 -6.68
N GLU A 121 16.84 -11.76 -5.44
CA GLU A 121 17.54 -13.02 -5.14
C GLU A 121 16.78 -14.23 -5.64
N ARG A 122 15.46 -14.24 -5.47
CA ARG A 122 14.60 -15.30 -6.00
C ARG A 122 14.66 -15.35 -7.52
N MET A 123 14.51 -14.20 -8.18
CA MET A 123 14.59 -14.11 -9.65
C MET A 123 15.95 -14.56 -10.21
N LEU A 124 17.06 -14.35 -9.49
CA LEU A 124 18.38 -14.84 -9.90
C LEU A 124 18.53 -16.36 -9.77
N LYS A 125 17.76 -17.01 -8.88
CA LYS A 125 17.79 -18.46 -8.64
C LYS A 125 16.84 -19.24 -9.55
N GLU A 126 15.81 -18.57 -10.07
CA GLU A 126 14.78 -19.19 -10.89
C GLU A 126 15.10 -18.99 -12.40
N PRO A 127 15.06 -20.05 -13.23
CA PRO A 127 15.38 -19.94 -14.65
C PRO A 127 14.26 -19.27 -15.46
N GLU A 128 13.02 -19.41 -14.98
CA GLU A 128 11.83 -18.86 -15.60
C GLU A 128 11.60 -17.40 -15.19
N PRO A 129 11.06 -16.56 -16.10
CA PRO A 129 10.64 -15.22 -15.74
C PRO A 129 9.61 -15.23 -14.61
N THR A 130 9.71 -14.25 -13.71
CA THR A 130 8.71 -14.05 -12.66
C THR A 130 7.66 -13.04 -13.13
N PRO A 131 6.36 -13.34 -13.03
CA PRO A 131 5.31 -12.41 -13.41
C PRO A 131 5.15 -11.28 -12.36
N PHE A 132 4.93 -10.06 -12.84
CA PHE A 132 4.67 -8.86 -12.04
C PHE A 132 3.45 -8.12 -12.55
N LEU A 133 2.65 -7.58 -11.63
CA LEU A 133 1.59 -6.61 -11.92
C LEU A 133 2.20 -5.21 -11.97
N LEU A 134 1.90 -4.49 -13.05
CA LEU A 134 2.18 -3.07 -13.18
C LEU A 134 0.95 -2.27 -12.79
N LEU A 135 1.10 -1.52 -11.70
CA LEU A 135 0.09 -0.65 -11.12
C LEU A 135 0.51 0.81 -11.26
N GLU A 136 -0.48 1.70 -11.25
CA GLU A 136 -0.29 3.13 -11.12
C GLU A 136 0.63 3.46 -9.93
N ASN A 137 1.65 4.28 -10.16
CA ASN A 137 2.41 4.89 -9.10
C ASN A 137 1.65 6.11 -8.56
N VAL A 138 0.84 5.90 -7.53
CA VAL A 138 -0.04 6.92 -6.93
C VAL A 138 0.70 8.11 -6.30
N VAL A 139 2.03 8.05 -6.21
CA VAL A 139 2.88 9.13 -5.70
C VAL A 139 3.76 9.77 -6.76
N ALA A 140 3.61 9.39 -8.04
CA ALA A 140 4.49 9.85 -9.11
C ALA A 140 4.44 11.36 -9.35
N HIS A 141 3.29 12.00 -9.10
CA HIS A 141 3.07 13.43 -9.30
C HIS A 141 3.50 14.29 -8.10
N TYR A 142 3.77 13.68 -6.94
CA TYR A 142 4.14 14.43 -5.75
C TYR A 142 5.59 14.92 -5.77
N SER A 143 5.78 16.15 -5.32
CA SER A 143 7.09 16.74 -5.12
C SER A 143 7.73 16.19 -3.87
N ARG A 144 7.01 16.02 -2.75
CA ARG A 144 7.56 15.40 -1.53
C ARG A 144 6.60 14.36 -0.96
N PRO A 145 6.53 13.16 -1.56
CA PRO A 145 5.56 12.15 -1.18
C PRO A 145 5.76 11.65 0.25
N CYS A 146 4.65 11.53 0.98
CA CYS A 146 4.54 10.82 2.25
C CYS A 146 3.44 9.77 2.12
N VAL A 147 3.73 8.55 2.57
CA VAL A 147 2.86 7.37 2.36
C VAL A 147 2.60 6.68 3.70
N LEU A 148 1.33 6.40 3.98
CA LEU A 148 0.85 5.69 5.15
C LEU A 148 0.01 4.48 4.70
N ASP A 149 0.35 3.29 5.19
CA ASP A 149 -0.36 2.03 4.94
C ASP A 149 -1.08 1.60 6.22
N LEU A 150 -2.42 1.54 6.16
CA LEU A 150 -3.29 1.18 7.27
C LEU A 150 -4.06 -0.09 6.92
N LYS A 151 -3.80 -1.19 7.62
CA LYS A 151 -4.57 -2.42 7.43
C LYS A 151 -6.00 -2.25 7.89
N ILE A 152 -6.95 -2.65 7.05
CA ILE A 152 -8.38 -2.63 7.38
C ILE A 152 -8.84 -3.99 7.89
N GLY A 153 -9.93 -3.98 8.66
CA GLY A 153 -10.62 -5.19 9.09
C GLY A 153 -10.20 -5.70 10.46
N THR A 154 -11.20 -6.16 11.23
CA THR A 154 -11.01 -6.92 12.47
C THR A 154 -10.55 -8.36 12.20
N ARG A 155 -10.61 -8.80 10.95
CA ARG A 155 -10.19 -10.13 10.46
C ARG A 155 -9.16 -9.95 9.33
N GLN A 156 -7.90 -10.32 9.61
CA GLN A 156 -6.77 -10.22 8.67
C GLN A 156 -6.37 -11.58 8.08
N HIS A 157 -7.37 -12.43 7.85
CA HIS A 157 -7.18 -13.73 7.25
C HIS A 157 -8.43 -14.18 6.47
N GLY A 158 -8.24 -14.84 5.33
CA GLY A 158 -9.31 -15.52 4.61
C GLY A 158 -9.84 -16.75 5.36
N ASP A 159 -10.73 -17.51 4.75
CA ASP A 159 -11.32 -18.71 5.34
C ASP A 159 -10.30 -19.86 5.54
N ASP A 160 -9.11 -19.76 4.94
CA ASP A 160 -8.08 -20.81 4.94
C ASP A 160 -6.87 -20.60 5.89
N ALA A 161 -6.95 -19.79 6.94
CA ALA A 161 -5.78 -19.46 7.79
C ALA A 161 -5.73 -20.17 9.17
N SER A 162 -4.54 -20.62 9.57
CA SER A 162 -4.28 -21.34 10.83
C SER A 162 -4.18 -20.46 12.09
N GLU A 163 -4.52 -21.04 13.26
CA GLU A 163 -4.73 -20.34 14.54
C GLU A 163 -3.52 -19.57 15.10
N SER A 164 -2.28 -19.99 14.79
CA SER A 164 -1.05 -19.33 15.27
C SER A 164 -0.80 -17.96 14.62
N LYS A 165 -1.40 -17.70 13.45
CA LYS A 165 -1.36 -16.41 12.73
C LYS A 165 -2.30 -15.37 13.35
N ARG A 166 -3.41 -15.82 13.97
CA ARG A 166 -4.45 -15.01 14.62
C ARG A 166 -3.92 -14.27 15.86
N HIS A 167 -3.06 -14.92 16.66
CA HIS A 167 -2.55 -14.36 17.92
C HIS A 167 -1.49 -13.27 17.72
N ARG A 168 -0.66 -13.37 16.66
CA ARG A 168 0.42 -12.41 16.38
C ARG A 168 -0.08 -11.05 15.88
N GLN A 169 -1.30 -11.02 15.32
CA GLN A 169 -1.90 -9.83 14.72
C GLN A 169 -2.60 -8.94 15.76
N LEU A 170 -3.24 -9.53 16.77
CA LEU A 170 -3.93 -8.80 17.84
C LEU A 170 -3.00 -7.86 18.65
N MET A 171 -1.73 -8.25 18.78
CA MET A 171 -0.73 -7.48 19.52
C MET A 171 -0.20 -6.26 18.74
N LYS A 172 -0.27 -6.27 17.39
CA LYS A 172 0.20 -5.15 16.55
C LYS A 172 -0.78 -3.97 16.54
N CYS A 173 -2.10 -4.21 16.63
CA CYS A 173 -3.09 -3.14 16.70
C CYS A 173 -3.01 -2.30 18.00
N ARG A 174 -2.41 -2.85 19.07
CA ARG A 174 -2.35 -2.17 20.37
C ARG A 174 -1.20 -1.16 20.51
N HIS A 175 -0.30 -1.05 19.53
CA HIS A 175 1.00 -0.40 19.74
C HIS A 175 1.40 0.71 18.75
N SER A 176 0.52 1.22 17.88
CA SER A 176 0.85 2.35 17.01
C SER A 176 0.22 3.65 17.51
N THR A 177 1.08 4.56 17.95
CA THR A 177 0.79 5.94 18.36
C THR A 177 0.48 6.82 17.14
N SER A 178 -0.80 7.04 16.84
CA SER A 178 -1.25 8.01 15.84
C SER A 178 -1.29 9.41 16.46
N ALA A 179 -0.21 10.18 16.33
CA ALA A 179 -0.20 11.59 16.69
C ALA A 179 0.50 12.41 15.61
N THR A 180 -0.20 13.47 15.16
CA THR A 180 0.27 14.57 14.29
C THR A 180 0.61 14.21 12.83
N LEU A 181 -0.39 13.85 12.02
CA LEU A 181 -0.29 14.00 10.56
C LEU A 181 -1.08 15.25 10.11
N GLY A 182 -0.42 16.13 9.36
CA GLY A 182 -0.97 17.31 8.70
C GLY A 182 -1.91 16.99 7.52
N VAL A 183 -2.72 15.96 7.66
CA VAL A 183 -3.73 15.52 6.68
C VAL A 183 -5.09 15.87 7.25
N ARG A 184 -5.43 17.17 7.31
CA ARG A 184 -6.66 17.59 8.01
C ARG A 184 -7.47 18.53 7.13
N VAL A 185 -8.18 17.89 6.20
CA VAL A 185 -9.59 18.12 5.80
C VAL A 185 -9.83 17.24 4.56
N VAL A 186 -8.98 17.36 3.53
CA VAL A 186 -9.12 16.63 2.25
C VAL A 186 -9.02 15.12 2.44
N GLY A 187 -8.03 14.64 3.20
CA GLY A 187 -7.89 13.20 3.47
C GLY A 187 -9.08 12.61 4.24
N MET A 188 -9.65 13.37 5.19
CA MET A 188 -10.86 12.96 5.91
C MET A 188 -12.09 12.94 5.01
N GLN A 189 -12.25 13.93 4.13
CA GLN A 189 -13.33 13.95 3.13
C GLN A 189 -13.23 12.74 2.20
N MET A 190 -12.02 12.39 1.76
CA MET A 190 -11.78 11.23 0.90
C MET A 190 -12.04 9.91 1.63
N LEU A 191 -11.64 9.77 2.90
CA LEU A 191 -11.98 8.62 3.73
C LEU A 191 -13.49 8.47 3.95
N SER A 192 -14.19 9.59 4.19
CA SER A 192 -15.65 9.59 4.35
C SER A 192 -16.35 9.18 3.06
N LYS A 193 -15.92 9.71 1.89
CA LYS A 193 -16.41 9.28 0.57
C LYS A 193 -16.18 7.78 0.34
N LEU A 194 -15.00 7.27 0.66
CA LEU A 194 -14.69 5.84 0.56
C LEU A 194 -15.61 5.01 1.46
N ARG A 195 -15.79 5.42 2.71
CA ARG A 195 -16.66 4.74 3.67
C ARG A 195 -18.12 4.70 3.20
N SER A 196 -18.65 5.80 2.68
CA SER A 196 -20.00 5.84 2.09
C SER A 196 -20.12 4.87 0.91
N LEU A 197 -19.14 4.86 0.01
CA LEU A 197 -19.13 3.96 -1.13
C LEU A 197 -19.12 2.48 -0.70
N LEU A 198 -18.23 2.09 0.22
CA LEU A 198 -18.12 0.69 0.64
C LEU A 198 -19.35 0.18 1.40
N ALA A 199 -20.13 1.09 2.00
CA ALA A 199 -21.37 0.73 2.68
C ALA A 199 -22.48 0.31 1.70
N GLU A 200 -22.37 0.70 0.42
CA GLU A 200 -23.30 0.32 -0.64
C GLU A 200 -22.86 -0.98 -1.37
N PHE A 201 -21.65 -1.48 -1.09
CA PHE A 201 -21.11 -2.66 -1.76
C PHE A 201 -21.60 -3.96 -1.12
N GLU A 202 -22.71 -4.47 -1.64
CA GLU A 202 -23.27 -5.75 -1.23
C GLU A 202 -22.33 -6.93 -1.54
N GLY A 203 -22.03 -7.73 -0.51
CA GLY A 203 -21.30 -8.99 -0.63
C GLY A 203 -19.79 -8.86 -0.86
N TYR A 204 -19.24 -7.66 -0.97
CA TYR A 204 -17.79 -7.45 -1.01
C TYR A 204 -17.15 -7.71 0.35
N ARG A 205 -15.94 -8.29 0.37
CA ARG A 205 -15.10 -8.39 1.56
C ARG A 205 -13.64 -8.07 1.21
N PHE A 206 -13.01 -7.21 2.00
CA PHE A 206 -11.67 -6.69 1.79
C PHE A 206 -10.67 -7.26 2.82
N PHE A 207 -10.62 -8.59 2.94
CA PHE A 207 -9.78 -9.22 3.95
C PHE A 207 -8.30 -8.92 3.71
N SER A 208 -7.61 -8.48 4.75
CA SER A 208 -6.17 -8.16 4.72
C SER A 208 -5.77 -7.05 3.73
N ALA A 209 -6.73 -6.37 3.12
CA ALA A 209 -6.48 -5.18 2.32
C ALA A 209 -5.99 -4.03 3.22
N SER A 210 -5.31 -3.05 2.61
CA SER A 210 -4.89 -1.82 3.28
C SER A 210 -5.55 -0.61 2.66
N ILE A 211 -5.78 0.42 3.48
CA ILE A 211 -5.95 1.80 3.01
C ILE A 211 -4.56 2.42 2.91
N LEU A 212 -4.21 2.83 1.70
CA LEU A 212 -3.04 3.64 1.41
C LEU A 212 -3.45 5.11 1.38
N ILE A 213 -2.83 5.92 2.23
CA ILE A 213 -2.98 7.38 2.21
C ILE A 213 -1.63 7.95 1.76
N ALA A 214 -1.64 8.67 0.64
CA ALA A 214 -0.46 9.32 0.11
C ALA A 214 -0.72 10.80 -0.08
N PHE A 215 0.21 11.65 0.37
CA PHE A 215 0.07 13.10 0.28
C PHE A 215 1.40 13.77 -0.07
N ASP A 216 1.33 14.96 -0.67
CA ASP A 216 2.49 15.80 -0.91
C ASP A 216 2.74 16.73 0.27
N ALA A 217 3.84 16.51 0.97
CA ALA A 217 4.18 17.32 2.12
C ALA A 217 4.65 18.75 1.74
N GLU A 218 4.98 19.02 0.48
CA GLU A 218 5.19 20.40 -0.02
C GLU A 218 3.87 21.10 -0.37
N ALA A 219 2.79 20.35 -0.56
CA ALA A 219 1.44 20.86 -0.84
C ALA A 219 0.53 20.81 0.41
N ALA A 220 1.08 20.61 1.60
CA ALA A 220 0.32 20.40 2.84
C ALA A 220 -0.62 21.56 3.20
N ASP A 221 -0.30 22.78 2.77
CA ASP A 221 -1.13 23.98 2.97
C ASP A 221 -2.00 24.32 1.74
N SER A 222 -1.93 23.51 0.68
CA SER A 222 -2.76 23.71 -0.51
C SER A 222 -4.15 23.11 -0.31
N SER A 223 -5.17 23.79 -0.82
CA SER A 223 -6.54 23.26 -0.92
C SER A 223 -6.74 22.44 -2.19
N ASP A 224 -5.66 21.94 -2.80
CA ASP A 224 -5.73 21.17 -4.03
C ASP A 224 -6.23 19.77 -3.72
N ASP A 225 -7.31 19.35 -4.38
CA ASP A 225 -7.88 18.01 -4.23
C ASP A 225 -6.87 16.93 -4.64
N ASP A 226 -5.90 17.26 -5.50
CA ASP A 226 -4.84 16.34 -5.94
C ASP A 226 -3.70 16.18 -4.93
N ALA A 227 -3.68 16.95 -3.83
CA ALA A 227 -2.60 16.90 -2.81
C ALA A 227 -2.66 15.65 -1.92
N VAL A 228 -3.81 14.95 -1.87
CA VAL A 228 -4.02 13.74 -1.07
C VAL A 228 -4.74 12.67 -1.88
N LYS A 229 -4.19 11.46 -1.90
CA LYS A 229 -4.80 10.27 -2.50
C LYS A 229 -5.08 9.25 -1.40
N VAL A 230 -6.29 8.70 -1.43
CA VAL A 230 -6.71 7.57 -0.58
C VAL A 230 -7.07 6.41 -1.50
N CYS A 231 -6.46 5.25 -1.29
CA CYS A 231 -6.72 4.03 -2.07
C CYS A 231 -6.92 2.82 -1.15
N ILE A 232 -7.70 1.84 -1.59
CA ILE A 232 -7.63 0.46 -1.12
C ILE A 232 -6.61 -0.28 -1.98
N ILE A 233 -5.75 -1.08 -1.35
CA ILE A 233 -4.73 -1.91 -2.00
C ILE A 233 -4.72 -3.32 -1.42
N ASP A 234 -3.94 -4.21 -2.04
CA ASP A 234 -3.72 -5.61 -1.62
C ASP A 234 -4.95 -6.53 -1.72
N PHE A 235 -5.51 -6.66 -2.93
CA PHE A 235 -6.75 -7.43 -3.16
C PHE A 235 -6.59 -8.96 -3.21
N ALA A 236 -5.43 -9.52 -2.88
CA ALA A 236 -5.16 -10.97 -2.99
C ALA A 236 -6.14 -11.85 -2.17
N HIS A 237 -6.68 -11.31 -1.08
CA HIS A 237 -7.66 -11.97 -0.22
C HIS A 237 -9.02 -11.26 -0.22
N SER A 238 -9.22 -10.31 -1.15
CA SER A 238 -10.53 -9.69 -1.34
C SER A 238 -11.45 -10.60 -2.15
N THR A 239 -12.75 -10.46 -1.92
CA THR A 239 -13.79 -11.24 -2.61
C THR A 239 -15.08 -10.45 -2.75
N PHE A 240 -15.98 -10.94 -3.59
CA PHE A 240 -17.35 -10.47 -3.74
C PHE A 240 -18.21 -11.63 -4.27
N SER A 241 -19.54 -11.49 -4.22
CA SER A 241 -20.45 -12.53 -4.69
C SER A 241 -20.20 -12.92 -6.15
N GLY A 242 -19.85 -14.20 -6.38
CA GLY A 242 -19.50 -14.74 -7.70
C GLY A 242 -18.03 -14.58 -8.08
N PHE A 243 -17.16 -14.15 -7.16
CA PHE A 243 -15.71 -14.12 -7.38
C PHE A 243 -15.08 -15.48 -7.07
N PHE A 244 -14.59 -16.15 -8.12
CA PHE A 244 -14.10 -17.54 -8.05
C PHE A 244 -15.12 -18.47 -7.38
N GLU A 245 -14.66 -19.39 -6.53
CA GLU A 245 -15.46 -20.34 -5.77
C GLU A 245 -15.57 -19.91 -4.29
N ASP A 246 -15.39 -18.62 -4.01
CA ASP A 246 -15.44 -18.11 -2.65
C ASP A 246 -16.87 -18.16 -2.08
N LEU A 247 -16.97 -18.12 -0.75
CA LEU A 247 -18.25 -17.98 -0.08
C LEU A 247 -18.92 -16.66 -0.49
N ALA A 248 -20.21 -16.73 -0.80
CA ALA A 248 -21.04 -15.56 -0.98
C ALA A 248 -21.33 -14.91 0.37
N TYR A 249 -21.12 -13.60 0.45
CA TYR A 249 -21.43 -12.80 1.61
C TYR A 249 -22.64 -11.92 1.32
N SER A 250 -23.39 -11.55 2.36
CA SER A 250 -24.46 -10.55 2.29
C SER A 250 -24.12 -9.32 3.13
N GLY A 251 -24.72 -8.19 2.80
CA GLY A 251 -24.43 -6.90 3.41
C GLY A 251 -23.05 -6.35 3.04
N ALA A 252 -22.80 -5.14 3.52
CA ALA A 252 -21.50 -4.49 3.44
C ALA A 252 -20.44 -5.21 4.29
N ASP A 253 -19.17 -4.89 4.05
CA ASP A 253 -18.07 -5.38 4.88
C ASP A 253 -17.98 -4.58 6.19
N GLU A 254 -18.77 -4.97 7.18
CA GLU A 254 -18.80 -4.33 8.52
C GLU A 254 -17.42 -4.24 9.18
N GLY A 255 -16.54 -5.23 8.93
CA GLY A 255 -15.17 -5.21 9.47
C GLY A 255 -14.32 -4.13 8.82
N CYS A 256 -14.47 -3.95 7.50
CA CYS A 256 -13.82 -2.88 6.76
C CYS A 256 -14.37 -1.49 7.17
N LEU A 257 -15.69 -1.35 7.25
CA LEU A 257 -16.35 -0.11 7.67
C LEU A 257 -15.92 0.32 9.07
N LEU A 258 -15.90 -0.61 10.05
CA LEU A 258 -15.41 -0.31 11.40
C LEU A 258 -13.95 0.17 11.40
N GLY A 259 -13.11 -0.41 10.54
CA GLY A 259 -11.72 0.01 10.37
C GLY A 259 -11.62 1.45 9.84
N LEU A 260 -12.43 1.79 8.83
CA LEU A 260 -12.53 3.16 8.30
C LEU A 260 -13.03 4.14 9.34
N ASP A 261 -14.12 3.81 10.05
CA ASP A 261 -14.70 4.64 11.10
C ASP A 261 -13.64 4.91 12.20
N SER A 262 -12.88 3.88 12.61
CA SER A 262 -11.79 4.03 13.58
C SER A 262 -10.67 4.96 13.10
N ILE A 263 -10.34 4.94 11.81
CA ILE A 263 -9.32 5.83 11.23
C ILE A 263 -9.84 7.27 11.19
N VAL A 264 -11.10 7.47 10.79
CA VAL A 264 -11.75 8.78 10.77
C VAL A 264 -11.79 9.37 12.18
N ASP A 265 -12.24 8.60 13.17
CA ASP A 265 -12.28 9.00 14.59
C ASP A 265 -10.88 9.36 15.14
N ALA A 266 -9.85 8.62 14.74
CA ALA A 266 -8.47 8.90 15.16
C ALA A 266 -7.88 10.15 14.47
N MET A 267 -8.39 10.52 13.29
CA MET A 267 -7.98 11.70 12.54
C MET A 267 -8.76 12.96 12.96
N GLU A 268 -9.98 12.80 13.47
CA GLU A 268 -10.73 13.90 14.06
C GLU A 268 -9.95 14.53 15.22
N PRO A 269 -9.76 15.86 15.22
CA PRO A 269 -9.22 16.51 16.39
C PRO A 269 -10.17 16.23 17.56
N THR A 270 -9.63 15.81 18.70
CA THR A 270 -10.38 15.60 19.95
C THR A 270 -10.92 16.94 20.48
N ILE A 271 -11.85 17.55 19.76
CA ILE A 271 -12.66 18.67 20.19
C ILE A 271 -13.92 18.03 20.77
N THR A 272 -13.83 17.57 22.03
CA THR A 272 -14.93 17.27 22.97
C THR A 272 -14.54 16.15 23.94
N LYS A 273 -13.58 16.42 24.82
CA LYS A 273 -13.76 16.02 26.22
C LYS A 273 -13.47 17.26 27.04
N GLU A 274 -14.54 17.95 27.45
CA GLU A 274 -14.42 19.00 28.47
C GLU A 274 -13.58 18.44 29.63
N PRO A 275 -12.64 19.23 30.20
CA PRO A 275 -11.97 18.81 31.41
C PRO A 275 -13.04 18.56 32.47
N VAL A 276 -13.14 17.33 32.95
CA VAL A 276 -13.94 17.00 34.13
C VAL A 276 -13.39 17.83 35.27
N THR A 277 -14.08 18.92 35.61
CA THR A 277 -13.79 19.70 36.80
C THR A 277 -13.96 18.78 38.00
N PRO A 278 -12.95 18.65 38.89
CA PRO A 278 -13.12 17.93 40.13
C PRO A 278 -14.24 18.61 40.92
N VAL A 279 -15.29 17.86 41.26
CA VAL A 279 -16.30 18.31 42.22
C VAL A 279 -15.59 18.48 43.56
N SER A 280 -15.28 19.73 43.91
CA SER A 280 -14.76 20.08 45.23
C SER A 280 -15.91 20.00 46.24
N SER A 281 -16.01 18.86 46.91
CA SER A 281 -16.89 18.65 48.06
C SER A 281 -16.31 19.35 49.29
N TYR A 282 -16.74 20.58 49.61
CA TYR A 282 -16.66 21.13 50.97
C TYR A 282 -17.78 22.15 51.22
N GLU A 283 -18.98 21.66 51.53
CA GLU A 283 -19.93 22.46 52.32
C GLU A 283 -19.48 22.44 53.78
N LYS A 284 -18.97 23.58 54.26
CA LYS A 284 -18.87 23.86 55.69
C LYS A 284 -20.28 24.13 56.22
N LYS A 285 -20.83 23.19 56.99
CA LYS A 285 -21.96 23.48 57.88
C LYS A 285 -21.50 24.51 58.92
N LYS A 286 -22.20 25.65 58.97
CA LYS A 286 -22.24 26.52 60.15
C LYS A 286 -23.21 25.95 61.17
#